data_AF-A0A7S2G1U6-F1
#
_entry.id   AF-A0A7S2G1U6-F1
#
_cell.length_a   1.000
_cell.length_b   1.000
_cell.length_c   1.000
_cell.angle_alpha   90.00
_cell.angle_beta   90.00
_cell.angle_gamma   90.00
#
_symmetry.space_group_name_H-M   'P 1'
#
loop_
_entity.id
_entity.type
_entity.pdbx_description
1 polymer ?
#
loop_
_entity_poly.entity_id
_entity_poly.type
_entity_poly.pdbx_seq_one_letter_code
_entity_poly.pdbx_strand_id
1 'polypeptide(L)'
;YNHNGNLAAPIHYRSIAPAFEALNPREALKILNELEEKGSGIRDPTAWLIKAAENKGPELDQKVRRTISWYNKSGLLQEQIMYDEVREVLSWLSVADACRLLAGLEGKEQEIKKPTAWICQAARNKLNRDGSSAAMPQPAMLAIKGGDSWKGGDSWKGGAAWRG
;
A
#
# COMPACT_ATOMS: atom_id res chain seq x y z
N TYR A 1 24.91 -8.39 -15.04
CA TYR A 1 25.70 -7.73 -13.98
C TYR A 1 27.02 -8.41 -13.67
N ASN A 2 27.07 -9.65 -13.16
CA ASN A 2 28.35 -10.26 -12.70
C ASN A 2 29.45 -10.40 -13.77
N HIS A 3 29.11 -10.50 -15.04
CA HIS A 3 30.09 -10.68 -16.11
C HIS A 3 30.45 -9.37 -16.84
N ASN A 4 29.60 -8.33 -16.75
CA ASN A 4 29.69 -7.14 -17.62
C ASN A 4 29.57 -5.80 -16.88
N GLY A 5 29.39 -5.80 -15.55
CA GLY A 5 28.95 -4.60 -14.79
C GLY A 5 30.06 -3.84 -14.05
N ASN A 6 31.34 -4.17 -14.26
CA ASN A 6 32.48 -3.55 -13.54
C ASN A 6 32.28 -3.45 -12.01
N LEU A 7 31.71 -4.50 -11.42
CA LEU A 7 31.40 -4.54 -9.99
C LEU A 7 32.65 -4.93 -9.19
N ALA A 8 32.82 -4.34 -8.01
CA ALA A 8 33.94 -4.68 -7.13
C ALA A 8 33.89 -6.12 -6.60
N ALA A 9 32.71 -6.74 -6.59
CA ALA A 9 32.47 -8.12 -6.20
C ALA A 9 31.24 -8.70 -6.94
N PRO A 10 31.13 -10.03 -7.11
CA PRO A 10 29.96 -10.64 -7.72
C PRO A 10 28.70 -10.48 -6.85
N ILE A 11 27.55 -10.32 -7.49
CA ILE A 11 26.24 -10.35 -6.85
C ILE A 11 25.81 -11.79 -6.60
N HIS A 12 25.41 -12.10 -5.37
CA HIS A 12 24.85 -13.39 -5.01
C HIS A 12 23.32 -13.38 -5.17
N TYR A 13 22.83 -13.90 -6.29
CA TYR A 13 21.40 -13.85 -6.63
C TYR A 13 20.48 -14.42 -5.54
N ARG A 14 20.85 -15.58 -4.96
CA ARG A 14 20.06 -16.22 -3.89
C ARG A 14 19.90 -15.35 -2.64
N SER A 15 20.87 -14.47 -2.39
CA SER A 15 20.84 -13.57 -1.23
C SER A 15 19.94 -12.36 -1.46
N ILE A 16 19.89 -11.83 -2.68
CA ILE A 16 19.04 -10.68 -3.03
C ILE A 16 17.60 -11.07 -3.37
N ALA A 17 17.36 -12.34 -3.77
CA ALA A 17 16.06 -12.79 -4.29
C ALA A 17 14.89 -12.48 -3.34
N PRO A 18 14.92 -12.77 -2.03
CA PRO A 18 13.79 -12.49 -1.16
C PRO A 18 13.42 -11.00 -1.10
N ALA A 19 14.42 -10.12 -1.10
CA ALA A 19 14.21 -8.67 -1.06
C ALA A 19 13.68 -8.15 -2.41
N PHE A 20 14.16 -8.71 -3.53
CA PHE A 20 13.74 -8.31 -4.88
C PHE A 20 12.39 -8.88 -5.30
N GLU A 21 12.01 -10.06 -4.80
CA GLU A 21 10.69 -10.65 -5.01
C GLU A 21 9.56 -9.84 -4.34
N ALA A 22 9.89 -9.11 -3.27
CA ALA A 22 8.95 -8.18 -2.63
C ALA A 22 8.76 -6.87 -3.43
N LEU A 23 9.63 -6.57 -4.40
CA LEU A 23 9.55 -5.37 -5.22
C LEU A 23 8.72 -5.61 -6.47
N ASN A 24 8.08 -4.53 -6.95
CA ASN A 24 7.59 -4.54 -8.32
C ASN A 24 8.77 -4.46 -9.32
N PRO A 25 8.61 -4.96 -10.56
CA PRO A 25 9.68 -4.98 -11.55
C PRO A 25 10.30 -3.61 -11.86
N ARG A 26 9.51 -2.52 -11.77
CA ARG A 26 9.99 -1.18 -12.08
C ARG A 26 10.97 -0.66 -11.02
N GLU A 27 10.67 -0.87 -9.74
CA GLU A 27 11.59 -0.50 -8.65
C GLU A 27 12.83 -1.39 -8.62
N ALA A 28 12.68 -2.70 -8.87
CA ALA A 28 13.80 -3.62 -9.00
C ALA A 28 14.77 -3.16 -10.11
N LEU A 29 14.24 -2.83 -11.30
CA LEU A 29 15.05 -2.30 -12.40
C LEU A 29 15.70 -0.96 -12.07
N LYS A 30 14.99 -0.07 -11.37
CA LYS A 30 15.54 1.22 -10.95
C LYS A 30 16.76 1.03 -10.03
N ILE A 31 16.67 0.12 -9.06
CA ILE A 31 17.79 -0.19 -8.16
C ILE A 31 18.97 -0.80 -8.94
N LEU A 32 18.70 -1.69 -9.90
CA LEU A 32 19.74 -2.30 -10.73
C LEU A 32 20.45 -1.26 -11.62
N ASN A 33 19.71 -0.29 -12.18
CA ASN A 33 20.30 0.82 -12.93
C ASN A 33 21.16 1.71 -12.02
N GLU A 34 20.71 2.00 -10.79
CA GLU A 34 21.52 2.75 -9.81
C GLU A 34 22.81 2.00 -9.43
N LEU A 35 22.75 0.66 -9.34
CA LEU A 35 23.94 -0.17 -9.16
C LEU A 35 24.86 -0.09 -10.37
N GLU A 36 24.34 -0.07 -11.59
CA GLU A 36 25.16 0.05 -12.80
C GLU A 36 25.93 1.37 -12.84
N GLU A 37 25.29 2.47 -12.48
CA GLU A 37 25.90 3.81 -12.45
C GLU A 37 26.97 3.95 -11.37
N LYS A 38 26.80 3.30 -10.20
CA LYS A 38 27.65 3.48 -9.01
C LYS A 38 28.52 2.27 -8.68
N GLY A 39 28.38 1.18 -9.42
CA GLY A 39 28.81 -0.17 -9.03
C GLY A 39 30.30 -0.35 -8.82
N SER A 40 31.13 0.41 -9.54
CA SER A 40 32.59 0.40 -9.38
C SER A 40 33.05 0.94 -8.02
N GLY A 41 32.24 1.79 -7.38
CA GLY A 41 32.51 2.34 -6.04
C GLY A 41 31.86 1.54 -4.89
N ILE A 42 31.07 0.52 -5.19
CA ILE A 42 30.33 -0.26 -4.19
C ILE A 42 31.11 -1.53 -3.84
N ARG A 43 31.72 -1.54 -2.65
CA ARG A 43 32.57 -2.65 -2.16
C ARG A 43 31.82 -3.98 -2.04
N ASP A 44 30.56 -3.94 -1.61
CA ASP A 44 29.69 -5.10 -1.48
C ASP A 44 28.35 -4.85 -2.20
N PRO A 45 28.26 -5.19 -3.50
CA PRO A 45 27.05 -5.02 -4.30
C PRO A 45 25.87 -5.84 -3.76
N THR A 46 26.11 -7.02 -3.18
CA THR A 46 25.05 -7.88 -2.66
C THR A 46 24.37 -7.21 -1.45
N ALA A 47 25.16 -6.77 -0.47
CA ALA A 47 24.63 -6.08 0.70
C ALA A 47 23.98 -4.73 0.34
N TRP A 48 24.58 -4.00 -0.62
CA TRP A 48 24.01 -2.75 -1.10
C TRP A 48 22.63 -2.95 -1.75
N LEU A 49 22.49 -3.97 -2.60
CA LEU A 49 21.22 -4.31 -3.25
C LEU A 49 20.12 -4.70 -2.26
N ILE A 50 20.45 -5.52 -1.25
CA ILE A 50 19.50 -5.89 -0.18
C ILE A 50 18.99 -4.62 0.51
N LYS A 51 19.91 -3.76 0.95
CA LYS A 51 19.56 -2.51 1.64
C LYS A 51 18.78 -1.54 0.75
N ALA A 52 19.13 -1.46 -0.53
CA ALA A 52 18.42 -0.62 -1.49
C ALA A 52 16.98 -1.11 -1.72
N ALA A 53 16.77 -2.43 -1.78
CA ALA A 53 15.46 -3.04 -1.88
C ALA A 53 14.61 -2.83 -0.61
N GLU A 54 15.19 -3.08 0.57
CA GLU A 54 14.53 -2.85 1.87
C GLU A 54 14.07 -1.40 2.04
N ASN A 55 14.88 -0.43 1.60
CA ASN A 55 14.54 0.99 1.66
C ASN A 55 13.33 1.39 0.79
N LYS A 56 12.93 0.57 -0.20
CA LYS A 56 11.73 0.85 -1.00
C LYS A 56 10.44 0.55 -0.25
N GLY A 57 10.48 -0.32 0.76
CA GLY A 57 9.31 -0.76 1.49
C GLY A 57 8.29 -1.54 0.62
N PRO A 58 7.15 -1.92 1.21
CA PRO A 58 6.12 -2.67 0.50
C PRO A 58 5.38 -1.78 -0.49
N GLU A 59 5.08 -2.33 -1.67
CA GLU A 59 4.29 -1.65 -2.69
C GLU A 59 2.81 -1.96 -2.53
N LEU A 60 1.95 -0.95 -2.62
CA LEU A 60 0.51 -1.15 -2.62
C LEU A 60 0.00 -1.68 -3.97
N ASP A 61 -1.11 -2.40 -3.93
CA ASP A 61 -1.83 -2.83 -5.12
C ASP A 61 -2.15 -1.65 -6.05
N GLN A 62 -2.08 -1.89 -7.36
CA GLN A 62 -2.26 -0.87 -8.40
C GLN A 62 -3.59 -0.11 -8.24
N LYS A 63 -4.66 -0.79 -7.81
CA LYS A 63 -5.97 -0.17 -7.61
C LYS A 63 -5.91 0.84 -6.47
N VAL A 64 -5.32 0.47 -5.34
CA VAL A 64 -5.17 1.35 -4.16
C VAL A 64 -4.33 2.58 -4.52
N ARG A 65 -3.22 2.38 -5.24
CA ARG A 65 -2.36 3.48 -5.73
C ARG A 65 -3.10 4.46 -6.63
N ARG A 66 -3.89 3.94 -7.57
CA ARG A 66 -4.71 4.75 -8.48
C ARG A 66 -5.75 5.56 -7.70
N THR A 67 -6.40 4.96 -6.71
CA THR A 67 -7.37 5.66 -5.86
C THR A 67 -6.71 6.81 -5.09
N ILE A 68 -5.55 6.57 -4.45
CA ILE A 68 -4.79 7.64 -3.77
C ILE A 68 -4.41 8.75 -4.76
N SER A 69 -3.90 8.39 -5.94
CA SER A 69 -3.54 9.37 -6.96
C SER A 69 -4.75 10.17 -7.45
N TRP A 70 -5.93 9.57 -7.52
CA TRP A 70 -7.15 10.28 -7.89
C TRP A 70 -7.56 11.28 -6.82
N TYR A 71 -7.57 10.89 -5.54
CA TYR A 71 -7.87 11.80 -4.44
C TYR A 71 -6.91 12.98 -4.39
N ASN A 72 -5.60 12.75 -4.57
CA ASN A 72 -4.60 13.83 -4.59
C ASN A 72 -4.76 14.79 -5.78
N LYS A 73 -5.37 14.36 -6.89
CA LYS A 73 -5.55 15.19 -8.09
C LYS A 73 -6.92 15.86 -8.17
N SER A 74 -7.96 15.17 -7.70
CA SER A 74 -9.36 15.52 -7.99
C SER A 74 -10.27 15.42 -6.77
N GLY A 75 -9.78 14.87 -5.66
CA GLY A 75 -10.59 14.65 -4.46
C GLY A 75 -10.81 15.88 -3.59
N LEU A 76 -10.34 17.07 -4.00
CA LEU A 76 -10.51 18.31 -3.23
C LEU A 76 -10.11 18.17 -1.74
N LEU A 77 -9.10 17.36 -1.43
CA LEU A 77 -8.62 17.19 -0.07
C LEU A 77 -7.97 18.48 0.44
N GLN A 78 -8.04 18.73 1.75
CA GLN A 78 -7.33 19.87 2.35
C GLN A 78 -5.80 19.77 2.22
N GLU A 79 -5.27 18.55 2.14
CA GLU A 79 -3.85 18.25 1.95
C GLU A 79 -3.71 16.98 1.10
N GLN A 80 -2.60 16.87 0.36
CA GLN A 80 -2.30 15.64 -0.36
C GLN A 80 -2.00 14.47 0.58
N ILE A 81 -2.45 13.28 0.21
CA ILE A 81 -2.07 12.04 0.87
C ILE A 81 -0.61 11.73 0.54
N MET A 82 0.24 11.65 1.56
CA MET A 82 1.64 11.26 1.42
C MET A 82 1.74 9.75 1.24
N TYR A 83 2.03 9.32 0.00
CA TYR A 83 2.04 7.89 -0.37
C TYR A 83 2.99 7.07 0.49
N ASP A 84 4.21 7.56 0.71
CA ASP A 84 5.24 6.83 1.46
C ASP A 84 4.86 6.61 2.93
N GLU A 85 4.05 7.49 3.52
CA GLU A 85 3.57 7.34 4.90
C GLU A 85 2.41 6.34 5.00
N VAL A 86 1.50 6.34 4.02
CA VAL A 86 0.32 5.46 4.05
C VAL A 86 0.61 4.06 3.50
N ARG A 87 1.61 3.90 2.62
CA ARG A 87 1.89 2.60 1.98
C ARG A 87 2.23 1.50 2.98
N GLU A 88 2.98 1.84 4.03
CA GLU A 88 3.43 0.84 5.00
C GLU A 88 2.22 0.24 5.72
N VAL A 89 1.36 1.08 6.29
CA VAL A 89 0.18 0.60 7.03
C VAL A 89 -0.88 -0.02 6.12
N LEU A 90 -1.09 0.52 4.91
CA LEU A 90 -2.07 -0.01 3.96
C LEU A 90 -1.62 -1.35 3.35
N SER A 91 -0.32 -1.65 3.33
CA SER A 91 0.19 -2.93 2.79
C SER A 91 -0.23 -4.14 3.62
N TRP A 92 -0.56 -3.94 4.90
CA TRP A 92 -1.06 -4.98 5.79
C TRP A 92 -2.56 -5.27 5.60
N LEU A 93 -3.28 -4.44 4.84
CA LEU A 93 -4.70 -4.64 4.55
C LEU A 93 -4.89 -5.39 3.23
N SER A 94 -6.00 -6.12 3.13
CA SER A 94 -6.45 -6.62 1.83
C SER A 94 -6.75 -5.45 0.88
N VAL A 95 -6.59 -5.66 -0.43
CA VAL A 95 -6.90 -4.64 -1.46
C VAL A 95 -8.34 -4.12 -1.29
N ALA A 96 -9.29 -5.01 -1.01
CA ALA A 96 -10.69 -4.65 -0.82
C ALA A 96 -10.89 -3.76 0.42
N ASP A 97 -10.18 -4.05 1.51
CA ASP A 97 -10.26 -3.27 2.74
C ASP A 97 -9.58 -1.91 2.63
N ALA A 98 -8.41 -1.83 1.97
CA ALA A 98 -7.73 -0.59 1.68
C ALA A 98 -8.61 0.32 0.78
N CYS A 99 -9.20 -0.22 -0.29
CA CYS A 99 -10.13 0.55 -1.13
C CYS A 99 -11.37 1.01 -0.35
N ARG A 100 -11.98 0.15 0.48
CA ARG A 100 -13.13 0.52 1.32
C ARG A 100 -12.79 1.63 2.31
N LEU A 101 -11.58 1.60 2.88
CA LEU A 101 -11.08 2.65 3.77
C LEU A 101 -10.92 3.98 3.03
N LEU A 102 -10.29 3.97 1.85
CA LEU A 102 -10.11 5.17 1.04
C LEU A 102 -11.44 5.76 0.57
N ALA A 103 -12.43 4.92 0.23
CA ALA A 103 -13.78 5.37 -0.09
C ALA A 103 -14.46 6.09 1.10
N GLY A 104 -14.01 5.84 2.34
CA GLY A 104 -14.49 6.55 3.52
C GLY A 104 -14.10 8.04 3.59
N LEU A 105 -13.23 8.51 2.68
CA LEU A 105 -12.95 9.94 2.49
C LEU A 105 -14.05 10.67 1.72
N GLU A 106 -14.85 9.94 0.93
CA GLU A 106 -15.89 10.52 0.07
C GLU A 106 -16.92 11.30 0.91
N GLY A 107 -17.14 12.56 0.55
CA GLY A 107 -18.02 13.49 1.27
C GLY A 107 -17.43 14.10 2.54
N LYS A 108 -16.19 13.77 2.92
CA LYS A 108 -15.48 14.30 4.11
C LYS A 108 -14.18 15.03 3.76
N GLU A 109 -13.96 15.30 2.48
CA GLU A 109 -12.68 15.78 1.95
C GLU A 109 -12.29 17.14 2.53
N GLN A 110 -13.29 17.99 2.77
CA GLN A 110 -13.14 19.30 3.40
C GLN A 110 -13.15 19.26 4.93
N GLU A 111 -13.60 18.16 5.54
CA GLU A 111 -13.64 18.01 7.00
C GLU A 111 -12.31 17.46 7.54
N ILE A 112 -11.65 16.63 6.74
CA ILE A 112 -10.40 15.94 7.12
C ILE A 112 -9.21 16.83 6.80
N LYS A 113 -8.74 17.56 7.81
CA LYS A 113 -7.57 18.46 7.71
C LYS A 113 -6.26 17.76 7.36
N LYS A 114 -6.08 16.53 7.82
CA LYS A 114 -4.85 15.72 7.65
C LYS A 114 -5.19 14.33 7.11
N PRO A 115 -5.42 14.18 5.80
CA PRO A 115 -5.85 12.93 5.19
C PRO A 115 -4.87 11.79 5.42
N THR A 116 -3.55 12.03 5.32
CA THR A 116 -2.50 11.05 5.59
C THR A 116 -2.63 10.45 7.01
N ALA A 117 -2.73 11.31 8.02
CA ALA A 117 -2.86 10.87 9.41
C ALA A 117 -4.18 10.13 9.66
N TRP A 118 -5.27 10.60 9.05
CA TRP A 118 -6.57 9.94 9.15
C TRP A 118 -6.54 8.53 8.56
N ILE A 119 -5.96 8.36 7.36
CA ILE A 119 -5.82 7.06 6.69
C ILE A 119 -4.99 6.12 7.55
N CYS A 120 -3.84 6.58 8.06
CA CYS A 120 -2.98 5.77 8.90
C CYS A 120 -3.71 5.30 10.18
N GLN A 121 -4.45 6.19 10.83
CA GLN A 121 -5.22 5.85 12.02
C GLN A 121 -6.36 4.88 11.71
N ALA A 122 -7.11 5.11 10.64
CA ALA A 122 -8.20 4.25 10.20
C ALA A 122 -7.70 2.84 9.87
N ALA A 123 -6.54 2.74 9.23
CA ALA A 123 -5.95 1.46 8.84
C ALA A 123 -5.48 0.68 10.07
N ARG A 124 -4.78 1.34 11.02
CA ARG A 124 -4.39 0.74 12.31
C ARG A 124 -5.60 0.26 13.12
N ASN A 125 -6.64 1.08 13.21
CA ASN A 125 -7.88 0.71 13.89
C ASN A 125 -8.52 -0.53 13.26
N LYS A 126 -8.47 -0.66 11.94
CA LYS A 126 -8.99 -1.82 11.23
C LYS A 126 -8.17 -3.09 11.54
N LEU A 127 -6.85 -3.02 11.42
CA LEU A 127 -5.96 -4.13 11.75
C LEU A 127 -6.17 -4.64 13.18
N ASN A 128 -6.35 -3.72 14.14
CA ASN A 128 -6.61 -4.07 15.53
C ASN A 128 -7.96 -4.79 15.72
N ARG A 129 -9.00 -4.41 14.96
CA ARG A 129 -10.31 -5.07 15.02
C ARG A 129 -10.26 -6.48 14.45
N ASP A 130 -9.57 -6.66 13.33
CA ASP A 130 -9.43 -7.97 12.68
C ASP A 130 -8.55 -8.91 13.53
N GLY A 131 -7.52 -8.39 14.20
CA GLY A 131 -6.68 -9.16 15.15
C GLY A 131 -7.37 -9.49 16.48
N SER A 132 -8.31 -8.66 16.95
CA SER A 132 -9.04 -8.87 18.21
C SER A 132 -10.27 -9.77 18.06
N SER A 133 -10.69 -10.09 16.83
CA SER A 133 -11.85 -10.95 16.58
C SER A 133 -11.61 -12.44 16.88
N ALA A 134 -10.37 -12.84 17.21
CA ALA A 134 -10.01 -14.22 17.54
C ALA A 134 -10.17 -14.61 19.02
N ALA A 135 -10.57 -13.69 19.91
CA ALA A 135 -10.67 -13.98 21.35
C ALA A 135 -11.84 -13.28 22.03
N MET A 136 -13.07 -13.79 21.86
CA MET A 136 -14.08 -13.91 22.92
C MET A 136 -15.18 -14.92 22.51
N PRO A 137 -15.39 -16.04 23.22
CA PRO A 137 -16.67 -16.73 23.17
C PRO A 137 -17.71 -15.85 23.87
N GLN A 138 -18.70 -15.36 23.12
CA GLN A 138 -19.80 -14.59 23.69
C GLN A 138 -20.70 -15.52 24.51
N PRO A 139 -21.00 -15.23 25.79
CA PRO A 139 -22.11 -15.87 26.48
C PRO A 139 -23.41 -15.39 25.84
N ALA A 140 -24.26 -16.35 25.45
CA ALA A 140 -25.58 -16.10 24.92
C ALA A 140 -26.41 -15.29 25.92
N MET A 141 -26.68 -14.02 25.63
CA MET A 141 -27.71 -13.24 26.31
C MET A 141 -28.72 -12.69 25.30
N LEU A 142 -29.85 -13.38 25.28
CA LEU A 142 -31.22 -12.87 25.15
C LEU A 142 -31.49 -11.66 24.24
N ALA A 143 -32.14 -12.02 23.13
CA ALA A 143 -33.04 -11.22 22.30
C ALA A 143 -33.51 -9.87 22.88
N ILE A 144 -33.08 -8.79 22.24
CA ILE A 144 -33.89 -7.58 22.11
C ILE A 144 -34.24 -7.43 20.64
N LYS A 145 -35.55 -7.40 20.41
CA LYS A 145 -36.27 -7.33 19.15
C LYS A 145 -36.45 -5.85 18.80
N GLY A 146 -35.97 -5.41 17.63
CA GLY A 146 -36.42 -4.14 17.04
C GLY A 146 -35.43 -3.46 16.08
N GLY A 147 -35.88 -3.28 14.82
CA GLY A 147 -35.49 -2.24 13.85
C GLY A 147 -34.01 -2.17 13.42
N ASP A 148 -33.61 -2.13 12.16
CA ASP A 148 -34.29 -1.74 10.94
C ASP A 148 -33.62 -2.41 9.74
N SER A 149 -34.49 -2.77 8.79
CA SER A 149 -34.19 -3.40 7.51
C SER A 149 -33.35 -2.48 6.61
N TRP A 150 -32.04 -2.72 6.52
CA TRP A 150 -31.24 -2.23 5.39
C TRP A 150 -31.58 -3.08 4.15
N LYS A 151 -32.44 -2.54 3.28
CA LYS A 151 -32.68 -3.13 1.95
C LYS A 151 -31.44 -2.93 1.08
N GLY A 152 -30.79 -4.04 0.76
CA GLY A 152 -29.82 -4.12 -0.31
C GLY A 152 -30.42 -3.59 -1.62
N GLY A 153 -29.68 -2.69 -2.26
CA GLY A 153 -29.97 -2.19 -3.59
C GLY A 153 -28.70 -2.22 -4.41
N ASP A 154 -28.55 -3.27 -5.21
CA ASP A 154 -27.67 -3.31 -6.37
C ASP A 154 -27.91 -2.08 -7.26
N SER A 155 -26.92 -1.19 -7.34
CA SER A 155 -26.70 -0.40 -8.55
C SER A 155 -25.29 0.18 -8.58
N TRP A 156 -24.30 -0.68 -8.81
CA TRP A 156 -23.07 -0.24 -9.44
C TRP A 156 -23.39 0.10 -10.91
N LYS A 157 -23.71 1.37 -11.20
CA LYS A 157 -23.67 1.90 -12.57
C LYS A 157 -22.24 2.27 -12.92
N GLY A 158 -21.44 1.25 -13.22
CA GLY A 158 -20.23 1.42 -13.99
C GLY A 158 -20.60 1.85 -15.41
N GLY A 159 -20.27 3.08 -15.78
CA GLY A 159 -20.52 3.57 -17.13
C GLY A 159 -20.35 5.08 -17.28
N ALA A 160 -19.10 5.55 -17.32
CA ALA A 160 -18.77 6.79 -18.01
C ALA A 160 -17.42 6.60 -18.71
N ALA A 161 -17.49 6.77 -20.02
CA ALA A 161 -16.50 6.38 -20.99
C ALA A 161 -15.18 7.15 -20.85
N TRP A 162 -14.09 6.42 -21.02
CA TRP A 162 -12.77 6.98 -21.31
C TRP A 162 -12.73 7.41 -22.78
N ARG A 163 -12.67 8.72 -23.03
CA ARG A 163 -12.01 9.36 -24.18
C ARG A 163 -11.42 10.66 -23.63
N GLY A 164 -10.14 10.95 -23.80
CA GLY A 164 -9.42 10.99 -25.07
C GLY A 164 -9.25 12.47 -25.39
#